data_AF-A0A4P7D5L3-F1
#
_entry.id   AF-A0A4P7D5L3-F1
#
_cell.length_a   1.000
_cell.length_b   1.000
_cell.length_c   1.000
_cell.angle_alpha   90.00
_cell.angle_beta   90.00
_cell.angle_gamma   90.00
#
_symmetry.space_group_name_H-M   'P 1'
#
loop_
_entity.id
_entity.type
_entity.pdbx_description
1 polymer ?
#
loop_
_entity_poly.entity_id
_entity_poly.type
_entity_poly.pdbx_seq_one_letter_code
_entity_poly.pdbx_strand_id
1 'polypeptide(L)' 'MERIAVSATYEAVKHGEPVAGSIDFVARVADPSKGLDLVTRAQCAVARRLRVRLTDVKILGVMSS' A
#
# COMPACT_ATOMS: atom_id res chain seq x y z
N MET A 1 4.56 17.53 10.78
CA MET A 1 4.51 16.18 10.19
C MET A 1 3.08 15.70 10.30
N GLU A 2 2.39 15.62 9.16
CA GLU A 2 0.97 15.29 9.12
C GLU A 2 0.79 13.77 9.06
N ARG A 3 -0.30 13.27 9.65
CA ARG A 3 -0.69 11.86 9.62
C ARG A 3 -2.04 11.78 8.94
N ILE A 4 -2.10 11.08 7.82
CA ILE A 4 -3.34 10.86 7.08
C ILE A 4 -3.73 9.38 7.16
N ALA A 5 -5.03 9.13 7.23
CA ALA A 5 -5.55 7.78 7.09
C ALA A 5 -5.57 7.44 5.60
N VAL A 6 -5.08 6.25 5.25
CA VAL A 6 -5.01 5.78 3.87
C VAL A 6 -5.63 4.40 3.79
N SER A 7 -6.60 4.25 2.90
CA SER A 7 -7.15 2.98 2.47
C SER A 7 -6.69 2.68 1.05
N ALA A 8 -6.21 1.46 0.81
CA ALA A 8 -5.82 1.03 -0.53
C ALA A 8 -6.42 -0.34 -0.87
N THR A 9 -6.90 -0.48 -2.09
CA THR A 9 -7.33 -1.77 -2.65
C THR A 9 -6.21 -2.38 -3.49
N TYR A 10 -6.08 -3.70 -3.43
CA TYR A 10 -4.97 -4.40 -4.07
C TYR A 10 -5.36 -5.75 -4.64
N GLU A 11 -4.54 -6.18 -5.61
CA GLU A 11 -4.38 -7.55 -6.06
C GLU A 11 -2.93 -7.97 -5.77
N ALA A 12 -2.71 -9.19 -5.34
CA ALA A 12 -1.38 -9.73 -5.11
C ALA A 12 -1.31 -11.23 -5.42
N VAL A 13 -0.10 -11.76 -5.63
CA VAL A 13 0.12 -13.20 -5.76
C VAL A 13 0.82 -13.71 -4.51
N LYS A 14 0.13 -14.54 -3.73
CA LYS A 14 0.67 -15.15 -2.51
C LYS A 14 0.86 -16.65 -2.75
N HIS A 15 2.12 -17.10 -2.75
CA HIS A 15 2.46 -18.50 -3.00
C HIS A 15 1.88 -19.08 -4.31
N GLY A 16 1.74 -18.24 -5.34
CA GLY A 16 1.16 -18.63 -6.64
C GLY A 16 -0.35 -18.47 -6.72
N GLU A 17 -1.03 -18.13 -5.63
CA GLU A 17 -2.47 -17.88 -5.62
C GLU A 17 -2.77 -16.38 -5.72
N PRO A 18 -3.68 -15.96 -6.62
CA PRO A 18 -4.14 -14.58 -6.66
C PRO A 18 -5.01 -14.27 -5.43
N VAL A 19 -4.70 -13.17 -4.76
CA VAL A 19 -5.39 -12.66 -3.58
C VAL A 19 -5.74 -11.21 -3.82
N ALA A 20 -6.98 -10.81 -3.53
CA ALA A 20 -7.42 -9.42 -3.58
C ALA A 20 -7.92 -8.96 -2.21
N GLY A 21 -7.84 -7.67 -1.93
CA GLY A 21 -8.37 -7.11 -0.70
C GLY A 21 -8.13 -5.62 -0.54
N SER A 22 -8.31 -5.14 0.68
CA SER A 22 -8.00 -3.77 1.08
C SER A 22 -7.04 -3.75 2.27
N ILE A 23 -6.32 -2.64 2.43
CA ILE A 23 -5.50 -2.36 3.59
C ILE A 23 -5.70 -0.93 4.04
N ASP A 24 -5.84 -0.74 5.34
CA ASP A 24 -5.90 0.56 5.98
C ASP A 24 -4.60 0.78 6.76
N PHE A 25 -4.01 1.96 6.59
CA PHE A 25 -2.79 2.34 7.31
C PHE A 25 -2.69 3.86 7.48
N VAL A 26 -1.91 4.27 8.48
CA VAL A 26 -1.62 5.70 8.70
C VAL A 26 -0.31 6.06 8.01
N ALA A 27 -0.37 6.91 7.00
CA ALA A 27 0.82 7.43 6.32
C ALA A 27 1.30 8.72 7.01
N ARG A 28 2.58 8.76 7.38
CA ARG A 28 3.24 10.00 7.81
C ARG A 28 3.66 10.79 6.58
N VAL A 29 2.95 11.86 6.25
CA VAL A 29 3.32 12.75 5.15
C VAL A 29 4.42 13.68 5.68
N ALA A 30 5.66 13.34 5.33
CA ALA A 30 6.68 14.36 5.18
C ALA A 30 6.40 15.05 3.84
N ASP A 31 6.68 16.35 3.77
CA ASP A 31 6.60 17.25 2.60
C ASP A 31 6.34 16.51 1.27
N PRO A 32 5.28 16.82 0.49
CA PRO A 32 4.94 16.11 -0.75
C PRO A 32 6.08 16.06 -1.79
N SER A 33 7.11 16.90 -1.63
CA SER A 33 8.34 16.89 -2.43
C SER A 33 9.45 15.94 -1.91
N LYS A 34 9.25 15.27 -0.77
CA LYS A 34 10.21 14.39 -0.09
C LYS A 34 9.55 13.12 0.47
N GLY A 35 9.63 12.02 -0.27
CA GLY A 35 9.31 10.68 0.21
C GLY A 35 8.71 9.77 -0.85
N LEU A 36 8.45 8.51 -0.48
CA LEU A 36 7.68 7.58 -1.31
C LEU A 36 6.22 8.06 -1.40
N ASP A 37 5.62 7.93 -2.59
CA ASP A 37 4.20 8.21 -2.81
C ASP A 37 3.28 7.25 -2.02
N LEU A 38 1.99 7.58 -1.92
CA LEU A 38 1.03 6.77 -1.18
C LEU A 38 0.84 5.38 -1.79
N VAL A 39 1.00 5.25 -3.12
CA VAL A 39 0.89 3.98 -3.84
C VAL A 39 2.02 3.03 -3.44
N THR A 40 3.26 3.48 -3.48
CA THR A 40 4.45 2.69 -3.11
C THR A 40 4.40 2.31 -1.63
N ARG A 41 3.91 3.22 -0.78
CA ARG A 41 3.69 2.91 0.64
C ARG A 41 2.61 1.84 0.84
N ALA A 42 1.50 1.93 0.11
CA ALA A 42 0.47 0.91 0.11
C ALA A 42 1.01 -0.44 -0.37
N GLN A 43 1.79 -0.47 -1.46
CA GLN A 43 2.47 -1.68 -1.92
C GLN A 43 3.37 -2.27 -0.83
N CYS A 44 4.18 -1.45 -0.17
CA CYS A 44 5.04 -1.88 0.94
C CYS A 44 4.22 -2.46 2.10
N ALA A 45 3.09 -1.84 2.43
CA ALA A 45 2.21 -2.29 3.51
C ALA A 45 1.57 -3.66 3.18
N VAL A 46 1.05 -3.82 1.96
CA VAL A 46 0.47 -5.09 1.47
C VAL A 46 1.53 -6.18 1.40
N ALA A 47 2.69 -5.89 0.79
CA ALA A 47 3.79 -6.86 0.65
C ALA A 47 4.24 -7.40 2.02
N ARG A 48 4.38 -6.52 3.02
CA ARG A 48 4.70 -6.91 4.41
C ARG A 48 3.60 -7.73 5.05
N ARG A 49 2.33 -7.34 4.88
CA ARG A 49 1.17 -8.04 5.45
C ARG A 49 1.03 -9.45 4.90
N LEU A 50 1.21 -9.62 3.59
CA LEU A 50 1.05 -10.90 2.90
C LEU A 50 2.34 -11.74 2.86
N ARG A 51 3.48 -11.15 3.24
CA ARG A 51 4.82 -11.74 3.12
C ARG A 51 5.16 -12.14 1.67
N VAL A 52 4.86 -11.25 0.74
CA VAL A 52 5.12 -11.40 -0.70
C VAL A 52 6.11 -10.34 -1.21
N ARG A 53 6.59 -10.47 -2.44
CA ARG A 53 7.46 -9.44 -3.04
C ARG A 53 6.63 -8.23 -3.43
N LEU A 54 7.25 -7.05 -3.42
CA LEU A 54 6.62 -5.81 -3.90
C LEU A 54 6.15 -5.92 -5.35
N THR A 55 6.91 -6.61 -6.21
CA THR A 55 6.56 -6.85 -7.61
C THR A 55 5.30 -7.68 -7.79
N ASP A 56 4.93 -8.45 -6.76
CA ASP A 56 3.77 -9.32 -6.77
C ASP A 56 2.53 -8.60 -6.23
N VAL A 57 2.61 -7.28 -5.98
CA VAL A 57 1.52 -6.45 -5.45
C VAL A 57 1.16 -5.35 -6.44
N LYS A 58 -0.10 -5.35 -6.86
CA LYS A 58 -0.71 -4.32 -7.69
C LYS A 58 -1.74 -3.56 -6.86
N ILE A 59 -1.54 -2.24 -6.73
CA ILE A 59 -2.54 -1.37 -6.11
C ILE A 59 -3.52 -0.91 -7.18
N LEU A 60 -4.81 -1.10 -6.90
CA LEU A 60 -5.90 -0.73 -7.81
C LEU A 60 -6.45 0.66 -7.53
N GLY A 61 -6.40 1.09 -6.26
CA GLY A 61 -6.86 2.40 -5.84
C GLY A 61 -6.32 2.77 -4.47
N VAL A 62 -6.19 4.07 -4.24
CA VAL A 62 -5.79 4.66 -2.95
C VAL A 62 -6.75 5.79 -2.63
N MET A 63 -7.32 5.78 -1.43
CA MET A 63 -8.08 6.89 -0.87
C MET A 63 -7.39 7.38 0.40
N SER A 64 -7.26 8.70 0.53
CA SER A 64 -6.73 9.34 1.72
C SER A 64 -7.74 10.33 2.28
N SER A 65 -7.87 10.37 3.61
CA SER A 65 -8.73 11.29 4.36
C SER A 65 -7.99 11.99 5.48
#